data_AF-A0A929W623-F1
#
_entry.id   AF-A0A929W623-F1
#
_cell.length_a   1.000
_cell.length_b   1.000
_cell.length_c   1.000
_cell.angle_alpha   90.00
_cell.angle_beta   90.00
_cell.angle_gamma   90.00
#
_symmetry.space_group_name_H-M   'P 1'
#
loop_
_entity.id
_entity.type
_entity.pdbx_description
1 polymer ?
#
loop_
_entity_poly.entity_id
_entity_poly.type
_entity_poly.pdbx_seq_one_letter_code
_entity_poly.pdbx_strand_id
1 'polypeptide(L)'
;MFRKIFGVLLLATAAFAFGACDKDNNEKRQPTPQPQPAPTEEVEPVRAELTLAGGHFHGVAFHQDADAQGITYKKAVQHLTFVRKGDTWELEKGSADAFRVLSSRQYLYPYGLWIKYYDAKGQDITPLIAENGESRAHQHFFVPSGVTPTFDGTAEKDDQIADSLLNYVYMDTNPTNGILKSTTDKATGQTIPAAKLTGSKVVGQNALGDIFEPLNPIGMKGFFQFKKPRKSFVLTVTLFHFDGDAKFPGGKPSPFFAPTAGQLATGHREVVLRVPFVVYASREETGDWETLDAVPYAKLRPAEQRLVLSTARAYGISEEQATKDWFAHILGEVDKESGSLWF
;
A
#
# COMPACT_ATOMS: atom_id res chain seq x y z
N MET A 1 1.47 24.29 -12.72
CA MET A 1 2.80 24.81 -13.09
C MET A 1 3.75 24.31 -12.00
N PHE A 2 4.21 23.05 -12.11
CA PHE A 2 4.98 22.39 -11.05
C PHE A 2 6.47 22.71 -11.20
N ARG A 3 7.13 23.02 -10.08
CA ARG A 3 8.57 23.31 -9.98
C ARG A 3 9.31 22.03 -9.57
N LYS A 4 10.42 21.79 -10.26
CA LYS A 4 11.33 20.63 -10.21
C LYS A 4 12.02 20.47 -8.85
N ILE A 5 12.24 19.23 -8.41
CA ILE A 5 12.88 18.89 -7.12
C ILE A 5 14.31 18.33 -7.33
N PHE A 6 15.20 18.59 -6.37
CA PHE A 6 16.66 18.52 -6.41
C PHE A 6 17.25 17.15 -6.01
N GLY A 7 18.39 16.77 -6.60
CA GLY A 7 19.07 15.49 -6.38
C GLY A 7 20.01 15.40 -5.17
N VAL A 8 20.22 14.16 -4.71
CA VAL A 8 21.07 13.76 -3.56
C VAL A 8 22.54 13.61 -3.98
N LEU A 9 23.47 14.11 -3.15
CA LEU A 9 24.93 14.08 -3.38
C LEU A 9 25.61 13.04 -2.48
N LEU A 10 26.27 12.04 -3.06
CA LEU A 10 27.15 11.10 -2.33
C LEU A 10 28.62 11.36 -2.67
N LEU A 11 29.45 11.57 -1.65
CA LEU A 11 30.89 11.83 -1.75
C LEU A 11 31.70 10.54 -1.75
N ALA A 12 32.54 10.34 -2.77
CA ALA A 12 33.67 9.41 -2.73
C ALA A 12 34.92 10.07 -3.33
N THR A 13 35.99 10.06 -2.56
CA THR A 13 37.29 10.67 -2.86
C THR A 13 38.18 9.73 -3.69
N ALA A 14 38.84 10.27 -4.72
CA ALA A 14 40.00 9.64 -5.34
C ALA A 14 41.04 10.72 -5.68
N ALA A 15 42.27 10.49 -5.22
CA ALA A 15 43.44 11.36 -5.37
C ALA A 15 44.17 11.06 -6.68
N PHE A 16 44.78 12.08 -7.29
CA PHE A 16 45.97 11.94 -8.13
C PHE A 16 46.90 13.15 -8.02
N ALA A 17 48.19 12.86 -8.05
CA ALA A 17 49.33 13.75 -7.83
C ALA A 17 50.10 14.05 -9.15
N PHE A 18 51.22 14.78 -8.99
CA PHE A 18 52.23 15.31 -9.96
C PHE A 18 51.88 16.72 -10.47
N GLY A 19 52.66 17.81 -10.31
CA GLY A 19 54.12 18.07 -10.18
C GLY A 19 54.54 18.90 -11.43
N ALA A 20 55.32 19.99 -11.46
CA ALA A 20 56.19 20.74 -10.53
C ALA A 20 56.52 22.16 -11.11
N CYS A 21 57.21 22.98 -10.31
CA CYS A 21 58.06 24.17 -10.62
C CYS A 21 57.47 25.60 -10.74
N ASP A 22 57.53 26.30 -9.60
CA ASP A 22 58.26 27.54 -9.28
C ASP A 22 58.04 28.86 -10.06
N LYS A 23 57.40 29.83 -9.38
CA LYS A 23 57.98 31.15 -9.01
C LYS A 23 56.93 31.96 -8.22
N ASP A 24 57.38 32.54 -7.12
CA ASP A 24 56.61 33.46 -6.28
C ASP A 24 55.97 34.59 -7.09
N ASN A 25 54.64 34.58 -7.16
CA ASN A 25 53.82 35.75 -7.47
C ASN A 25 52.57 35.68 -6.60
N ASN A 26 52.51 36.59 -5.63
CA ASN A 26 51.43 36.72 -4.66
C ASN A 26 50.25 37.49 -5.27
N GLU A 27 49.69 36.99 -6.37
CA GLU A 27 48.40 37.45 -6.90
C GLU A 27 47.31 36.52 -6.36
N LYS A 28 46.33 37.12 -5.66
CA LYS A 28 45.10 36.46 -5.25
C LYS A 28 44.40 35.91 -6.50
N ARG A 29 44.58 34.61 -6.80
CA ARG A 29 43.77 33.94 -7.82
C ARG A 29 42.31 34.05 -7.43
N GLN A 30 41.53 34.75 -8.24
CA GLN A 30 40.08 34.59 -8.23
C GLN A 30 39.75 33.12 -8.48
N PRO A 31 38.86 32.50 -7.69
CA PRO A 31 38.45 31.12 -7.95
C PRO A 31 37.78 31.08 -9.33
N THR A 32 38.35 30.28 -10.22
CA THR A 32 37.74 29.94 -11.51
C THR A 32 36.38 29.28 -11.22
N PRO A 33 35.29 29.67 -11.88
CA PRO A 33 34.02 28.98 -11.73
C PRO A 33 34.21 27.53 -12.15
N GLN A 34 34.05 26.58 -11.22
CA GLN A 34 34.01 25.17 -11.60
C GLN A 34 32.78 24.95 -12.50
N PRO A 35 32.91 24.16 -13.58
CA PRO A 35 31.75 23.77 -14.37
C PRO A 35 30.71 23.13 -13.46
N GLN A 36 29.48 23.67 -13.44
CA GLN A 36 28.36 22.99 -12.80
C GLN A 36 28.20 21.61 -13.45
N PRO A 37 28.04 20.53 -12.67
CA PRO A 37 27.67 19.23 -13.23
C PRO A 37 26.38 19.38 -14.04
N ALA A 38 26.27 18.63 -15.13
CA ALA A 38 25.02 18.54 -15.88
C ALA A 38 23.87 18.14 -14.93
N PRO A 39 22.64 18.67 -15.12
CA PRO A 39 21.50 18.30 -14.30
C PRO A 39 21.30 16.78 -14.34
N THR A 40 21.19 16.16 -13.17
CA THR A 40 20.73 14.77 -13.06
C THR A 40 19.32 14.67 -13.66
N GLU A 41 19.09 13.65 -14.48
CA GLU A 41 17.77 13.39 -15.08
C GLU A 41 16.73 13.21 -13.95
N GLU A 42 15.64 13.97 -14.00
CA GLU A 42 14.57 13.93 -12.99
C GLU A 42 13.84 12.58 -13.09
N VAL A 43 13.90 11.78 -12.02
CA VAL A 43 13.33 10.43 -11.99
C VAL A 43 11.90 10.51 -11.47
N GLU A 44 10.94 10.57 -12.39
CA GLU A 44 9.52 10.63 -12.05
C GLU A 44 8.82 9.26 -12.16
N PRO A 45 7.84 8.98 -11.29
CA PRO A 45 7.00 7.81 -11.45
C PRO A 45 6.11 7.95 -12.68
N VAL A 46 6.09 6.92 -13.52
CA VAL A 46 5.20 6.81 -14.69
C VAL A 46 4.30 5.56 -14.64
N ARG A 47 4.61 4.62 -13.74
CA ARG A 47 3.81 3.42 -13.46
C ARG A 47 3.77 3.17 -11.96
N ALA A 48 2.59 2.81 -11.46
CA ALA A 48 2.36 2.46 -10.08
C ALA A 48 1.70 1.08 -10.00
N GLU A 49 2.25 0.19 -9.17
CA GLU A 49 1.70 -1.13 -8.93
C GLU A 49 1.23 -1.23 -7.49
N LEU A 50 -0.06 -1.50 -7.33
CA LEU A 50 -0.69 -1.70 -6.03
C LEU A 50 -0.98 -3.19 -5.88
N THR A 51 -0.45 -3.79 -4.82
CA THR A 51 -0.77 -5.15 -4.41
C THR A 51 -1.56 -5.09 -3.12
N LEU A 52 -2.73 -5.71 -3.10
CA LEU A 52 -3.56 -5.84 -1.90
C LEU A 52 -3.73 -7.31 -1.57
N ALA A 53 -3.44 -7.70 -0.34
CA ALA A 53 -3.53 -9.08 0.11
C ALA A 53 -4.37 -9.21 1.37
N GLY A 54 -5.39 -10.08 1.38
CA GLY A 54 -6.04 -10.50 2.61
C GLY A 54 -5.10 -11.39 3.43
N GLY A 55 -5.12 -11.23 4.76
CA GLY A 55 -4.22 -12.00 5.62
C GLY A 55 -4.54 -11.88 7.11
N HIS A 56 -3.55 -12.27 7.92
CA HIS A 56 -3.60 -12.25 9.37
C HIS A 56 -2.24 -11.86 9.96
N PHE A 57 -2.17 -11.70 11.28
CA PHE A 57 -0.99 -11.20 11.99
C PHE A 57 -0.29 -12.29 12.83
N HIS A 58 1.05 -12.25 12.84
CA HIS A 58 1.91 -12.87 13.85
C HIS A 58 2.61 -11.74 14.64
N GLY A 59 1.95 -11.23 15.68
CA GLY A 59 2.37 -9.98 16.33
C GLY A 59 2.20 -8.79 15.36
N VAL A 60 3.24 -8.00 15.15
CA VAL A 60 3.20 -6.89 14.18
C VAL A 60 3.42 -7.33 12.73
N ALA A 61 3.86 -8.57 12.49
CA ALA A 61 4.14 -9.08 11.16
C ALA A 61 2.85 -9.56 10.49
N PHE A 62 2.44 -8.88 9.42
CA PHE A 62 1.37 -9.36 8.55
C PHE A 62 1.87 -10.53 7.71
N HIS A 63 0.99 -11.51 7.53
CA HIS A 63 1.15 -12.62 6.61
C HIS A 63 -0.10 -12.77 5.75
N GLN A 64 0.09 -12.86 4.43
CA GLN A 64 -0.99 -13.14 3.49
C GLN A 64 -1.61 -14.53 3.73
N ASP A 65 -2.94 -14.61 3.66
CA ASP A 65 -3.66 -15.88 3.63
C ASP A 65 -3.35 -16.67 2.35
N ALA A 66 -3.09 -17.97 2.48
CA ALA A 66 -2.94 -18.85 1.33
C ALA A 66 -4.29 -19.14 0.66
N ASP A 67 -4.27 -19.30 -0.68
CA ASP A 67 -5.45 -19.73 -1.42
C ASP A 67 -5.56 -21.26 -1.38
N ALA A 68 -6.66 -21.75 -0.80
CA ALA A 68 -7.00 -23.16 -0.87
C ALA A 68 -7.17 -23.66 -2.31
N GLN A 69 -6.89 -24.96 -2.51
CA GLN A 69 -7.02 -25.58 -3.82
C GLN A 69 -8.46 -25.42 -4.34
N GLY A 70 -8.59 -24.95 -5.59
CA GLY A 70 -9.89 -24.76 -6.25
C GLY A 70 -10.44 -23.32 -6.20
N ILE A 71 -9.88 -22.43 -5.39
CA ILE A 71 -10.23 -20.99 -5.46
C ILE A 71 -9.78 -20.44 -6.82
N THR A 72 -10.68 -19.81 -7.56
CA THR A 72 -10.41 -19.26 -8.89
C THR A 72 -10.50 -17.73 -8.92
N TYR A 73 -11.49 -17.14 -8.26
CA TYR A 73 -11.82 -15.71 -8.42
C TYR A 73 -11.45 -14.88 -7.20
N LYS A 74 -11.87 -15.29 -5.99
CA LYS A 74 -11.66 -14.51 -4.76
C LYS A 74 -10.25 -14.68 -4.15
N LYS A 75 -9.23 -14.65 -5.01
CA LYS A 75 -7.83 -14.84 -4.62
C LYS A 75 -7.43 -13.89 -3.49
N ALA A 76 -6.62 -14.38 -2.55
CA ALA A 76 -6.15 -13.60 -1.42
C ALA A 76 -5.39 -12.33 -1.87
N VAL A 77 -4.64 -12.44 -2.98
CA VAL A 77 -3.85 -11.34 -3.57
C VAL A 77 -4.55 -10.78 -4.79
N GLN A 78 -4.61 -9.45 -4.85
CA GLN A 78 -5.14 -8.68 -5.96
C GLN A 78 -4.12 -7.64 -6.38
N HIS A 79 -4.12 -7.31 -7.67
CA HIS A 79 -3.21 -6.33 -8.26
C HIS A 79 -3.98 -5.30 -9.06
N LEU A 80 -3.62 -4.03 -8.87
CA LEU A 80 -4.01 -2.93 -9.73
C LEU A 80 -2.76 -2.22 -10.23
N THR A 81 -2.69 -1.97 -11.53
CA THR A 81 -1.59 -1.25 -12.16
C THR A 81 -2.11 0.03 -12.75
N PHE A 82 -1.46 1.15 -12.46
CA PHE A 82 -1.76 2.45 -13.02
C PHE A 82 -0.60 2.94 -13.86
N VAL A 83 -0.93 3.61 -14.96
CA VAL A 83 0.02 4.27 -15.85
C VAL A 83 -0.28 5.75 -15.93
N ARG A 84 0.77 6.56 -15.96
CA ARG A 84 0.65 8.01 -16.06
C ARG A 84 0.30 8.41 -17.50
N LYS A 85 -0.67 9.31 -17.63
CA LYS A 85 -1.16 9.91 -18.87
C LYS A 85 -1.19 11.43 -18.69
N GLY A 86 -0.10 12.07 -19.08
CA GLY A 86 0.14 13.50 -18.80
C GLY A 86 0.14 13.75 -17.29
N ASP A 87 -0.78 14.59 -16.84
CA ASP A 87 -0.94 14.96 -15.43
C ASP A 87 -1.90 14.03 -14.66
N THR A 88 -2.42 12.99 -15.31
CA THR A 88 -3.39 12.06 -14.74
C THR A 88 -2.86 10.64 -14.68
N TRP A 89 -3.51 9.80 -13.89
CA TRP A 89 -3.21 8.37 -13.76
C TRP A 89 -4.43 7.56 -14.16
N GLU A 90 -4.21 6.58 -15.03
CA GLU A 90 -5.26 5.69 -15.52
C GLU A 90 -4.91 4.24 -15.18
N LEU A 91 -5.95 3.44 -14.93
CA LEU A 91 -5.78 2.00 -14.75
C LEU A 91 -5.25 1.38 -16.06
N GLU A 92 -4.22 0.56 -15.97
CA GLU A 92 -3.63 -0.14 -17.11
C GLU A 92 -4.65 -1.14 -17.69
N LYS A 93 -4.74 -1.19 -19.03
CA LYS A 93 -5.63 -2.13 -19.72
C LYS A 93 -5.26 -3.57 -19.34
N GLY A 94 -6.25 -4.34 -18.89
CA GLY A 94 -6.08 -5.73 -18.46
C GLY A 94 -5.79 -5.87 -16.96
N SER A 95 -5.62 -4.76 -16.23
CA SER A 95 -5.66 -4.78 -14.77
C SER A 95 -7.07 -5.09 -14.27
N ALA A 96 -7.19 -5.56 -13.02
CA ALA A 96 -8.50 -5.67 -12.38
C ALA A 96 -9.16 -4.28 -12.31
N ASP A 97 -10.48 -4.23 -12.28
CA ASP A 97 -11.25 -2.98 -12.28
C ASP A 97 -11.43 -2.39 -10.87
N ALA A 98 -11.30 -3.22 -9.83
CA ALA A 98 -11.46 -2.82 -8.43
C ALA A 98 -10.78 -3.81 -7.49
N PHE A 99 -10.39 -3.33 -6.31
CA PHE A 99 -10.12 -4.20 -5.18
C PHE A 99 -11.43 -4.65 -4.52
N ARG A 100 -11.54 -5.96 -4.26
CA ARG A 100 -12.71 -6.60 -3.68
C ARG A 100 -12.35 -7.17 -2.32
N VAL A 101 -12.99 -6.64 -1.29
CA VAL A 101 -12.58 -6.87 0.10
C VAL A 101 -13.76 -7.25 0.98
N LEU A 102 -13.45 -7.91 2.09
CA LEU A 102 -14.38 -8.12 3.20
C LEU A 102 -14.19 -7.02 4.23
N SER A 103 -15.29 -6.55 4.83
CA SER A 103 -15.20 -5.79 6.07
C SER A 103 -14.93 -6.73 7.24
N SER A 104 -14.39 -6.21 8.33
CA SER A 104 -14.25 -6.93 9.59
C SER A 104 -14.39 -5.98 10.76
N ARG A 105 -15.15 -6.38 11.77
CA ARG A 105 -15.19 -5.67 13.06
C ARG A 105 -13.90 -5.88 13.86
N GLN A 106 -13.15 -6.92 13.53
CA GLN A 106 -11.89 -7.27 14.16
C GLN A 106 -10.71 -6.80 13.32
N TYR A 107 -9.71 -6.24 13.99
CA TYR A 107 -8.46 -5.81 13.37
C TYR A 107 -7.59 -6.99 12.88
N LEU A 108 -7.85 -8.21 13.39
CA LEU A 108 -7.09 -9.43 13.09
C LEU A 108 -7.17 -9.92 11.63
N TYR A 109 -8.09 -9.38 10.83
CA TYR A 109 -8.28 -9.76 9.42
C TYR A 109 -8.02 -8.58 8.48
N PRO A 110 -6.78 -8.05 8.47
CA PRO A 110 -6.42 -6.91 7.64
C PRO A 110 -6.29 -7.27 6.16
N TYR A 111 -6.23 -6.22 5.34
CA TYR A 111 -5.69 -6.28 3.99
C TYR A 111 -4.35 -5.55 3.92
N GLY A 112 -3.26 -6.26 3.69
CA GLY A 112 -1.95 -5.65 3.48
C GLY A 112 -1.86 -4.98 2.10
N LEU A 113 -1.33 -3.76 2.06
CA LEU A 113 -1.05 -2.97 0.86
C LEU A 113 0.46 -2.85 0.65
N TRP A 114 0.88 -3.00 -0.61
CA TRP A 114 2.18 -2.59 -1.13
C TRP A 114 1.97 -1.68 -2.33
N ILE A 115 2.70 -0.58 -2.37
CA ILE A 115 2.76 0.33 -3.51
C ILE A 115 4.19 0.33 -4.03
N LYS A 116 4.35 0.11 -5.32
CA LYS A 116 5.61 0.27 -6.03
C LYS A 116 5.50 1.30 -7.12
N TYR A 117 6.58 2.06 -7.32
CA TYR A 117 6.69 3.06 -8.37
C TYR A 117 7.82 2.72 -9.32
N TYR A 118 7.56 2.94 -10.61
CA TYR A 118 8.51 2.67 -11.68
C TYR A 118 8.68 3.90 -12.57
N ASP A 119 9.92 4.12 -13.01
CA ASP A 119 10.26 5.15 -13.99
C ASP A 119 9.97 4.71 -15.43
N ALA A 120 10.26 5.59 -16.40
CA ALA A 120 10.07 5.33 -17.82
C ALA A 120 10.95 4.20 -18.39
N LYS A 121 12.02 3.82 -17.69
CA LYS A 121 12.91 2.70 -18.03
C LYS A 121 12.40 1.38 -17.41
N GLY A 122 11.34 1.42 -16.60
CA GLY A 122 10.80 0.27 -15.88
C GLY A 122 11.59 -0.09 -14.63
N GLN A 123 12.44 0.82 -14.13
CA GLN A 123 13.22 0.60 -12.91
C GLN A 123 12.36 0.88 -11.68
N ASP A 124 12.43 0.03 -10.65
CA ASP A 124 11.77 0.24 -9.36
C ASP A 124 12.44 1.42 -8.64
N ILE A 125 11.73 2.54 -8.53
CA ILE A 125 12.18 3.78 -7.90
C ILE A 125 11.59 3.98 -6.50
N THR A 126 10.86 2.98 -5.99
CA THR A 126 10.29 3.02 -4.63
C THR A 126 11.34 3.32 -3.56
N PRO A 127 12.56 2.73 -3.59
CA PRO A 127 13.61 3.06 -2.62
C PRO A 127 14.08 4.52 -2.70
N LEU A 128 14.02 5.17 -3.87
CA LEU A 128 14.39 6.57 -4.00
C LEU A 128 13.41 7.48 -3.24
N ILE A 129 12.15 7.08 -3.14
CA ILE A 129 11.11 7.83 -2.42
C ILE A 129 11.14 7.49 -0.91
N ALA A 130 11.46 6.25 -0.58
CA ALA A 130 11.27 5.70 0.76
C ALA A 130 12.53 5.62 1.64
N GLU A 131 13.72 5.77 1.07
CA GLU A 131 14.98 5.56 1.78
C GLU A 131 15.85 6.83 1.73
N ASN A 132 17.09 6.74 2.24
CA ASN A 132 18.13 7.79 2.13
C ASN A 132 17.74 9.21 2.58
N GLY A 133 16.73 9.35 3.43
CA GLY A 133 16.25 10.64 3.95
C GLY A 133 14.96 11.15 3.29
N GLU A 134 14.63 10.67 2.10
CA GLU A 134 13.43 11.06 1.34
C GLU A 134 12.13 10.66 2.05
N SER A 135 12.19 9.63 2.90
CA SER A 135 11.09 9.26 3.79
C SER A 135 10.57 10.40 4.66
N ARG A 136 11.38 11.43 4.97
CA ARG A 136 10.93 12.59 5.77
C ARG A 136 10.12 13.60 4.98
N ALA A 137 10.17 13.56 3.66
CA ALA A 137 9.49 14.49 2.79
C ALA A 137 8.23 13.88 2.15
N HIS A 138 8.14 12.55 2.08
CA HIS A 138 7.05 11.86 1.38
C HIS A 138 5.99 11.25 2.31
N GLN A 139 4.71 11.36 1.94
CA GLN A 139 3.60 10.64 2.58
C GLN A 139 2.42 10.42 1.62
N HIS A 140 1.87 9.20 1.66
CA HIS A 140 0.59 8.86 1.05
C HIS A 140 -0.57 9.21 1.97
N PHE A 141 -1.61 9.81 1.38
CA PHE A 141 -2.92 9.93 2.00
C PHE A 141 -3.95 9.09 1.24
N PHE A 142 -4.86 8.47 1.99
CA PHE A 142 -5.87 7.54 1.51
C PHE A 142 -7.26 8.07 1.87
N VAL A 143 -7.91 8.72 0.91
CA VAL A 143 -9.18 9.44 1.14
C VAL A 143 -10.30 8.77 0.36
N PRO A 144 -11.24 8.07 1.02
CA PRO A 144 -12.39 7.49 0.36
C PRO A 144 -13.38 8.58 -0.05
N SER A 145 -14.09 8.36 -1.15
CA SER A 145 -15.10 9.27 -1.66
C SER A 145 -16.14 8.52 -2.49
N GLY A 146 -17.32 9.13 -2.66
CA GLY A 146 -18.38 8.56 -3.48
C GLY A 146 -18.91 7.24 -2.92
N VAL A 147 -19.00 7.13 -1.60
CA VAL A 147 -19.40 5.89 -0.93
C VAL A 147 -20.87 5.63 -1.22
N THR A 148 -21.18 4.46 -1.77
CA THR A 148 -22.55 4.06 -2.09
C THR A 148 -22.81 2.62 -1.63
N PRO A 149 -24.04 2.29 -1.22
CA PRO A 149 -24.40 0.92 -0.90
C PRO A 149 -24.31 0.02 -2.14
N THR A 150 -23.95 -1.24 -1.93
CA THR A 150 -23.91 -2.27 -2.99
C THR A 150 -24.82 -3.43 -2.65
N PHE A 151 -25.37 -4.07 -3.69
CA PHE A 151 -26.16 -5.31 -3.60
C PHE A 151 -27.41 -5.13 -2.74
N ASP A 152 -27.32 -5.44 -1.46
CA ASP A 152 -28.37 -5.39 -0.46
C ASP A 152 -27.96 -4.54 0.77
N GLY A 153 -26.87 -3.78 0.63
CA GLY A 153 -26.46 -2.77 1.61
C GLY A 153 -27.42 -1.59 1.65
N THR A 154 -27.39 -0.87 2.77
CA THR A 154 -28.15 0.35 2.99
C THR A 154 -27.23 1.54 3.15
N ALA A 155 -27.73 2.76 2.88
CA ALA A 155 -27.00 3.98 3.17
C ALA A 155 -26.97 4.23 4.68
N GLU A 156 -25.82 4.66 5.20
CA GLU A 156 -25.63 5.05 6.60
C GLU A 156 -25.15 6.51 6.68
N LYS A 157 -25.48 7.19 7.79
CA LYS A 157 -25.24 8.63 7.95
C LYS A 157 -23.77 9.02 7.87
N ASP A 158 -22.90 8.12 8.29
CA ASP A 158 -21.44 8.28 8.39
C ASP A 158 -20.69 7.54 7.27
N ASP A 159 -21.37 7.12 6.19
CA ASP A 159 -20.70 6.48 5.05
C ASP A 159 -19.64 7.34 4.40
N GLN A 160 -19.78 8.67 4.45
CA GLN A 160 -18.81 9.62 3.88
C GLN A 160 -17.71 10.03 4.86
N ILE A 161 -17.69 9.45 6.07
CA ILE A 161 -16.67 9.71 7.09
C ILE A 161 -15.58 8.64 6.95
N ALA A 162 -14.36 9.07 6.58
CA ALA A 162 -13.28 8.17 6.18
C ALA A 162 -12.91 7.14 7.25
N ASP A 163 -12.76 7.58 8.50
CA ASP A 163 -12.41 6.73 9.65
C ASP A 163 -13.58 5.90 10.17
N SER A 164 -14.83 6.22 9.82
CA SER A 164 -15.98 5.32 9.99
C SER A 164 -15.99 4.20 8.95
N LEU A 165 -15.49 4.44 7.74
CA LEU A 165 -15.49 3.47 6.64
C LEU A 165 -14.32 2.50 6.71
N LEU A 166 -13.11 3.01 6.97
CA LEU A 166 -11.89 2.22 6.98
C LEU A 166 -10.85 2.77 7.96
N ASN A 167 -9.86 1.95 8.29
CA ASN A 167 -8.64 2.36 8.97
C ASN A 167 -7.44 1.98 8.11
N TYR A 168 -6.36 2.77 8.19
CA TYR A 168 -5.07 2.42 7.61
C TYR A 168 -3.96 2.65 8.62
N VAL A 169 -3.05 1.69 8.72
CA VAL A 169 -1.85 1.81 9.54
C VAL A 169 -0.62 1.68 8.66
N TYR A 170 0.27 2.66 8.80
CA TYR A 170 1.54 2.70 8.11
C TYR A 170 2.51 1.65 8.67
N MET A 171 2.96 0.74 7.81
CA MET A 171 3.89 -0.33 8.16
C MET A 171 5.19 -0.24 7.34
N ASP A 172 5.55 0.96 6.89
CA ASP A 172 6.77 1.18 6.11
C ASP A 172 8.01 0.67 6.86
N THR A 173 8.89 -0.04 6.14
CA THR A 173 10.11 -0.64 6.67
C THR A 173 11.36 -0.05 6.04
N ASN A 174 12.50 -0.21 6.70
CA ASN A 174 13.83 0.01 6.11
C ASN A 174 14.66 -1.29 6.21
N PRO A 175 15.07 -1.90 5.09
CA PRO A 175 14.78 -1.50 3.70
C PRO A 175 13.29 -1.61 3.34
N THR A 176 12.86 -0.92 2.29
CA THR A 176 11.44 -0.78 1.91
C THR A 176 10.78 -2.11 1.59
N ASN A 177 11.54 -3.03 0.99
CA ASN A 177 11.10 -4.38 0.65
C ASN A 177 11.38 -5.41 1.75
N GLY A 178 12.03 -5.03 2.84
CA GLY A 178 12.36 -5.94 3.93
C GLY A 178 11.11 -6.33 4.73
N ILE A 179 11.18 -7.44 5.47
CA ILE A 179 10.06 -7.95 6.27
C ILE A 179 10.34 -7.86 7.77
N LEU A 180 9.34 -7.69 8.63
CA LEU A 180 9.42 -7.55 10.09
C LEU A 180 9.76 -8.85 10.84
N LYS A 181 10.36 -9.82 10.14
CA LYS A 181 10.82 -11.10 10.68
C LYS A 181 12.11 -11.51 10.00
N SER A 182 13.04 -12.10 10.75
CA SER A 182 14.23 -12.69 10.13
C SER A 182 13.83 -13.89 9.26
N THR A 183 14.37 -13.96 8.06
CA THR A 183 14.14 -15.07 7.13
C THR A 183 15.45 -15.61 6.59
N THR A 184 15.38 -16.65 5.76
CA THR A 184 16.53 -17.23 5.06
C THR A 184 16.28 -17.11 3.57
N ASP A 185 17.25 -16.56 2.85
CA ASP A 185 17.24 -16.55 1.40
C ASP A 185 17.31 -18.00 0.89
N LYS A 186 16.28 -18.43 0.14
CA LYS A 186 16.18 -19.82 -0.29
C LYS A 186 17.26 -20.23 -1.30
N ALA A 187 17.82 -19.29 -2.04
CA ALA A 187 18.81 -19.57 -3.08
C ALA A 187 20.23 -19.67 -2.53
N THR A 188 20.56 -18.82 -1.56
CA THR A 188 21.90 -18.66 -1.00
C THR A 188 22.07 -19.28 0.38
N GLY A 189 20.96 -19.56 1.09
CA GLY A 189 20.95 -20.03 2.47
C GLY A 189 21.32 -18.95 3.50
N GLN A 190 21.47 -17.69 3.08
CA GLN A 190 21.88 -16.61 3.97
C GLN A 190 20.71 -16.11 4.81
N THR A 191 20.96 -15.83 6.10
CA THR A 191 19.99 -15.15 6.97
C THR A 191 19.80 -13.71 6.51
N ILE A 192 18.55 -13.37 6.19
CA ILE A 192 18.09 -11.99 6.00
C ILE A 192 17.54 -11.52 7.35
N PRO A 193 18.14 -10.47 7.97
CA PRO A 193 17.64 -9.94 9.23
C PRO A 193 16.26 -9.30 9.06
N ALA A 194 15.51 -9.21 10.16
CA ALA A 194 14.26 -8.46 10.19
C ALA A 194 14.51 -6.98 9.82
N ALA A 195 13.65 -6.43 8.97
CA ALA A 195 13.63 -5.03 8.63
C ALA A 195 13.16 -4.19 9.81
N LYS A 196 13.60 -2.93 9.83
CA LYS A 196 13.18 -1.98 10.86
C LYS A 196 11.83 -1.38 10.48
N LEU A 197 10.83 -1.46 11.36
CA LEU A 197 9.59 -0.70 11.24
C LEU A 197 9.89 0.81 11.41
N THR A 198 9.42 1.63 10.48
CA THR A 198 9.65 3.09 10.46
C THR A 198 8.37 3.91 10.28
N GLY A 199 7.36 3.36 9.61
CA GLY A 199 6.08 4.04 9.39
C GLY A 199 5.30 4.32 10.68
N SER A 200 5.40 3.43 11.66
CA SER A 200 4.72 3.54 12.95
C SER A 200 5.52 2.91 14.10
N LYS A 201 4.99 3.02 15.31
CA LYS A 201 5.45 2.30 16.51
C LYS A 201 4.25 1.73 17.26
N VAL A 202 4.46 0.60 17.94
CA VAL A 202 3.47 0.07 18.89
C VAL A 202 3.51 0.90 20.16
N VAL A 203 2.36 1.39 20.61
CA VAL A 203 2.21 2.22 21.83
C VAL A 203 1.38 1.55 22.92
N GLY A 204 0.80 0.39 22.63
CA GLY A 204 0.00 -0.37 23.57
C GLY A 204 -0.69 -1.53 22.89
N GLN A 205 -1.52 -2.22 23.65
CA GLN A 205 -2.33 -3.35 23.19
C GLN A 205 -3.73 -3.24 23.79
N ASN A 206 -4.73 -3.73 23.07
CA ASN A 206 -6.09 -3.92 23.57
C ASN A 206 -6.63 -5.28 23.12
N ALA A 207 -7.90 -5.57 23.42
CA ALA A 207 -8.55 -6.83 23.06
C ALA A 207 -8.62 -7.09 21.53
N LEU A 208 -8.39 -6.07 20.71
CA LEU A 208 -8.40 -6.14 19.25
C LEU A 208 -6.99 -6.25 18.63
N GLY A 209 -5.92 -6.07 19.42
CA GLY A 209 -4.54 -6.20 18.98
C GLY A 209 -3.64 -5.03 19.39
N ASP A 210 -2.53 -4.87 18.67
CA ASP A 210 -1.56 -3.79 18.85
C ASP A 210 -2.17 -2.42 18.48
N ILE A 211 -1.81 -1.40 19.24
CA ILE A 211 -2.15 0.00 19.00
C ILE A 211 -0.94 0.69 18.38
N PHE A 212 -1.12 1.28 17.20
CA PHE A 212 -0.05 1.92 16.45
C PHE A 212 -0.18 3.45 16.50
N GLU A 213 0.94 4.12 16.73
CA GLU A 213 1.08 5.56 16.50
C GLU A 213 1.99 5.78 15.29
N PRO A 214 1.57 6.55 14.26
CA PRO A 214 2.43 6.89 13.14
C PRO A 214 3.70 7.62 13.61
N LEU A 215 4.85 7.26 13.04
CA LEU A 215 6.16 7.83 13.39
C LEU A 215 6.75 8.61 12.22
N ASN A 216 7.10 7.92 11.13
CA ASN A 216 7.54 8.52 9.87
C ASN A 216 6.78 7.86 8.70
N PRO A 217 5.47 8.07 8.60
CA PRO A 217 4.63 7.34 7.66
C PRO A 217 4.92 7.76 6.22
N ILE A 218 5.15 6.79 5.33
CA ILE A 218 5.23 7.04 3.89
C ILE A 218 4.01 6.43 3.22
N GLY A 219 3.62 5.21 3.57
CA GLY A 219 2.46 4.51 3.02
C GLY A 219 2.76 3.70 1.76
N MET A 220 4.02 3.37 1.51
CA MET A 220 4.38 2.35 0.52
C MET A 220 3.96 0.95 1.00
N LYS A 221 3.94 0.76 2.32
CA LYS A 221 3.49 -0.47 2.97
C LYS A 221 2.61 -0.15 4.18
N GLY A 222 1.54 -0.91 4.35
CA GLY A 222 0.61 -0.74 5.46
C GLY A 222 -0.64 -1.56 5.26
N PHE A 223 -1.50 -1.67 6.26
CA PHE A 223 -2.72 -2.47 6.10
C PHE A 223 -3.99 -1.65 6.29
N PHE A 224 -5.03 -2.10 5.60
CA PHE A 224 -6.40 -1.63 5.77
C PHE A 224 -7.19 -2.55 6.69
N GLN A 225 -8.08 -1.92 7.46
CA GLN A 225 -9.28 -2.57 7.98
C GLN A 225 -10.48 -1.87 7.36
N PHE A 226 -11.35 -2.60 6.66
CA PHE A 226 -12.63 -2.07 6.19
C PHE A 226 -13.70 -2.34 7.24
N LYS A 227 -14.43 -1.31 7.66
CA LYS A 227 -15.33 -1.38 8.83
C LYS A 227 -16.78 -1.64 8.44
N LYS A 228 -17.15 -1.34 7.18
CA LYS A 228 -18.53 -1.41 6.71
C LYS A 228 -18.67 -2.35 5.50
N PRO A 229 -19.53 -3.38 5.56
CA PRO A 229 -19.81 -4.25 4.44
C PRO A 229 -20.77 -3.58 3.45
N ARG A 230 -20.89 -4.18 2.26
CA ARG A 230 -21.86 -3.79 1.22
C ARG A 230 -21.72 -2.33 0.79
N LYS A 231 -20.48 -1.87 0.58
CA LYS A 231 -20.15 -0.52 0.09
C LYS A 231 -19.28 -0.58 -1.16
N SER A 232 -19.45 0.39 -2.05
CA SER A 232 -18.47 0.70 -3.08
C SER A 232 -18.03 2.14 -2.96
N PHE A 233 -16.77 2.42 -3.28
CA PHE A 233 -16.20 3.76 -3.19
C PHE A 233 -14.94 3.87 -4.05
N VAL A 234 -14.48 5.11 -4.24
CA VAL A 234 -13.16 5.38 -4.83
C VAL A 234 -12.24 5.87 -3.72
N LEU A 235 -11.13 5.17 -3.51
CA LEU A 235 -10.03 5.61 -2.65
C LEU A 235 -9.08 6.48 -3.47
N THR A 236 -9.01 7.77 -3.15
CA THR A 236 -7.98 8.64 -3.72
C THR A 236 -6.70 8.42 -2.94
N VAL A 237 -5.69 7.83 -3.60
CA VAL A 237 -4.36 7.61 -3.04
C VAL A 237 -3.44 8.70 -3.58
N THR A 238 -3.00 9.61 -2.72
CA THR A 238 -2.13 10.72 -3.14
C THR A 238 -0.78 10.63 -2.46
N LEU A 239 0.30 10.50 -3.24
CA LEU A 239 1.67 10.72 -2.76
C LEU A 239 1.96 12.22 -2.78
N PHE A 240 2.22 12.77 -1.60
CA PHE A 240 2.76 14.12 -1.46
C PHE A 240 4.25 14.09 -1.19
N HIS A 241 4.96 15.03 -1.81
CA HIS A 241 6.27 15.48 -1.39
C HIS A 241 6.13 16.85 -0.69
N PHE A 242 6.77 17.00 0.47
CA PHE A 242 6.70 18.18 1.32
C PHE A 242 8.07 18.83 1.45
N ASP A 243 8.13 20.13 1.24
CA ASP A 243 9.33 20.91 1.50
C ASP A 243 9.57 21.09 3.01
N GLY A 244 10.82 20.90 3.44
CA GLY A 244 11.22 21.05 4.84
C GLY A 244 10.47 20.10 5.78
N ASP A 245 10.01 20.61 6.92
CA ASP A 245 9.27 19.82 7.92
C ASP A 245 7.75 19.86 7.74
N ALA A 246 7.23 20.31 6.58
CA ALA A 246 5.79 20.45 6.34
C ALA A 246 5.02 19.12 6.41
N LYS A 247 5.69 17.98 6.28
CA LYS A 247 5.13 16.65 6.56
C LYS A 247 4.65 16.50 8.01
N PHE A 248 5.31 17.17 8.96
CA PHE A 248 5.09 17.04 10.40
C PHE A 248 4.52 18.34 11.01
N PRO A 249 3.30 18.77 10.65
CA PRO A 249 2.71 19.96 11.24
C PRO A 249 2.60 19.81 12.76
N GLY A 250 3.23 20.70 13.52
CA GLY A 250 3.27 20.61 14.98
C GLY A 250 4.10 19.44 15.52
N GLY A 251 5.05 18.92 14.72
CA GLY A 251 5.98 17.86 15.12
C GLY A 251 5.43 16.44 15.06
N LYS A 252 4.23 16.25 14.48
CA LYS A 252 3.60 14.93 14.30
C LYS A 252 3.06 14.77 12.88
N PRO A 253 3.06 13.55 12.32
CA PRO A 253 2.43 13.31 11.04
C PRO A 253 0.91 13.44 11.14
N SER A 254 0.27 13.80 10.03
CA SER A 254 -1.19 13.89 9.95
C SER A 254 -1.85 12.52 9.78
N PRO A 255 -3.13 12.36 10.17
CA PRO A 255 -3.89 11.14 9.94
C PRO A 255 -3.92 10.77 8.46
N PHE A 256 -3.99 9.47 8.16
CA PHE A 256 -3.86 8.95 6.79
C PHE A 256 -4.88 9.50 5.79
N PHE A 257 -6.02 10.01 6.26
CA PHE A 257 -7.12 10.53 5.44
C PHE A 257 -7.29 12.05 5.51
N ALA A 258 -6.51 12.73 6.36
CA ALA A 258 -6.75 14.13 6.72
C ALA A 258 -5.46 14.96 6.65
N PRO A 259 -4.92 15.22 5.44
CA PRO A 259 -3.88 16.21 5.28
C PRO A 259 -4.40 17.58 5.75
N THR A 260 -3.57 18.34 6.43
CA THR A 260 -3.92 19.68 6.91
C THR A 260 -4.08 20.67 5.75
N ALA A 261 -4.77 21.79 5.97
CA ALA A 261 -4.89 22.86 4.98
C ALA A 261 -3.52 23.39 4.52
N GLY A 262 -2.53 23.47 5.44
CA GLY A 262 -1.17 23.86 5.11
C GLY A 262 -0.49 22.86 4.17
N GLN A 263 -0.54 21.58 4.50
CA GLN A 263 -0.02 20.51 3.64
C GLN A 263 -0.69 20.49 2.25
N LEU A 264 -2.01 20.72 2.18
CA LEU A 264 -2.71 20.79 0.90
C LEU A 264 -2.29 22.01 0.06
N ALA A 265 -1.89 23.11 0.71
CA ALA A 265 -1.49 24.34 0.04
C ALA A 265 -0.03 24.32 -0.44
N THR A 266 0.86 23.62 0.28
CA THR A 266 2.30 23.65 0.02
C THR A 266 2.88 22.33 -0.48
N GLY A 267 2.19 21.21 -0.27
CA GLY A 267 2.65 19.90 -0.70
C GLY A 267 2.55 19.70 -2.21
N HIS A 268 3.58 19.12 -2.79
CA HIS A 268 3.63 18.74 -4.20
C HIS A 268 2.96 17.38 -4.37
N ARG A 269 1.94 17.30 -5.23
CA ARG A 269 1.26 16.03 -5.54
C ARG A 269 2.03 15.34 -6.66
N GLU A 270 2.75 14.30 -6.34
CA GLU A 270 3.57 13.56 -7.31
C GLU A 270 2.77 12.45 -7.99
N VAL A 271 1.90 11.78 -7.22
CA VAL A 271 1.03 10.70 -7.70
C VAL A 271 -0.37 10.91 -7.14
N VAL A 272 -1.38 10.76 -8.00
CA VAL A 272 -2.80 10.78 -7.61
C VAL A 272 -3.52 9.61 -8.29
N LEU A 273 -3.75 8.54 -7.55
CA LEU A 273 -4.47 7.36 -8.04
C LEU A 273 -5.92 7.38 -7.57
N ARG A 274 -6.83 6.97 -8.44
CA ARG A 274 -8.25 6.75 -8.10
C ARG A 274 -8.51 5.26 -8.11
N VAL A 275 -8.50 4.66 -6.94
CA VAL A 275 -8.53 3.21 -6.76
C VAL A 275 -9.96 2.77 -6.40
N PRO A 276 -10.65 2.00 -7.26
CA PRO A 276 -12.00 1.52 -6.96
C PRO A 276 -11.97 0.38 -5.94
N PHE A 277 -12.87 0.44 -4.96
CA PHE A 277 -13.06 -0.59 -3.95
C PHE A 277 -14.51 -1.05 -3.91
N VAL A 278 -14.69 -2.37 -3.69
CA VAL A 278 -15.96 -3.00 -3.39
C VAL A 278 -15.81 -3.82 -2.12
N VAL A 279 -16.45 -3.39 -1.04
CA VAL A 279 -16.57 -4.17 0.19
C VAL A 279 -17.79 -5.06 0.07
N TYR A 280 -17.62 -6.26 -0.48
CA TYR A 280 -18.75 -7.06 -0.94
C TYR A 280 -19.43 -7.82 0.18
N ALA A 281 -18.70 -8.14 1.26
CA ALA A 281 -19.29 -8.75 2.44
C ALA A 281 -18.57 -8.48 3.75
N SER A 282 -19.17 -8.93 4.85
CA SER A 282 -18.54 -8.95 6.16
C SER A 282 -17.87 -10.30 6.40
N ARG A 283 -16.69 -10.28 7.01
CA ARG A 283 -15.95 -11.48 7.38
C ARG A 283 -16.74 -12.31 8.40
N GLU A 284 -17.55 -11.68 9.23
CA GLU A 284 -18.43 -12.36 10.18
C GLU A 284 -19.43 -13.30 9.47
N GLU A 285 -19.95 -12.92 8.29
CA GLU A 285 -20.83 -13.80 7.49
C GLU A 285 -20.13 -15.11 7.06
N THR A 286 -18.79 -15.11 6.99
CA THR A 286 -18.01 -16.33 6.69
C THR A 286 -17.92 -17.26 7.90
N GLY A 287 -17.94 -16.70 9.12
CA GLY A 287 -17.95 -17.47 10.37
C GLY A 287 -19.32 -18.09 10.67
N ASP A 288 -20.39 -17.51 10.13
CA ASP A 288 -21.76 -18.02 10.26
C ASP A 288 -22.08 -19.13 9.24
N TRP A 289 -21.13 -19.54 8.40
CA TRP A 289 -21.31 -20.61 7.42
C TRP A 289 -21.40 -21.99 8.09
N GLU A 290 -22.39 -22.81 7.72
CA GLU A 290 -22.64 -24.13 8.34
C GLU A 290 -22.76 -25.26 7.30
N THR A 291 -22.97 -24.96 6.02
CA THR A 291 -23.08 -26.01 5.00
C THR A 291 -21.71 -26.64 4.73
N LEU A 292 -21.47 -27.85 5.24
CA LEU A 292 -20.16 -28.52 5.16
C LEU A 292 -20.00 -29.45 3.95
N ASP A 293 -21.09 -29.78 3.26
CA ASP A 293 -21.04 -30.57 2.03
C ASP A 293 -21.16 -29.67 0.81
N ALA A 294 -20.37 -29.94 -0.23
CA ALA A 294 -20.47 -29.22 -1.49
C ALA A 294 -21.85 -29.45 -2.14
N VAL A 295 -22.70 -28.42 -2.13
CA VAL A 295 -24.05 -28.46 -2.69
C VAL A 295 -24.26 -27.34 -3.72
N PRO A 296 -25.23 -27.46 -4.64
CA PRO A 296 -25.61 -26.36 -5.51
C PRO A 296 -26.12 -25.14 -4.73
N TYR A 297 -25.97 -23.94 -5.30
CA TYR A 297 -26.44 -22.67 -4.72
C TYR A 297 -27.87 -22.72 -4.18
N ALA A 298 -28.80 -23.34 -4.92
CA ALA A 298 -30.21 -23.45 -4.54
C ALA A 298 -30.46 -24.24 -3.24
N LYS A 299 -29.47 -25.03 -2.76
CA LYS A 299 -29.55 -25.81 -1.53
C LYS A 299 -28.84 -25.14 -0.35
N LEU A 300 -28.16 -24.02 -0.56
CA LEU A 300 -27.52 -23.25 0.51
C LEU A 300 -28.58 -22.60 1.40
N ARG A 301 -28.22 -22.32 2.65
CA ARG A 301 -29.08 -21.56 3.56
C ARG A 301 -29.23 -20.11 3.07
N PRO A 302 -30.30 -19.39 3.41
CA PRO A 302 -30.51 -18.01 2.92
C PRO A 302 -29.34 -17.04 3.20
N ALA A 303 -28.70 -17.14 4.36
CA ALA A 303 -27.54 -16.32 4.70
C ALA A 303 -26.32 -16.63 3.81
N GLU A 304 -26.08 -17.90 3.51
CA GLU A 304 -25.01 -18.35 2.62
C GLU A 304 -25.29 -17.97 1.17
N GLN A 305 -26.55 -18.09 0.72
CA GLN A 305 -26.98 -17.61 -0.58
C GLN A 305 -26.73 -16.11 -0.74
N ARG A 306 -27.07 -15.33 0.28
CA ARG A 306 -26.82 -13.88 0.31
C ARG A 306 -25.32 -13.55 0.19
N LEU A 307 -24.46 -14.27 0.90
CA LEU A 307 -23.00 -14.12 0.80
C LEU A 307 -22.48 -14.49 -0.59
N VAL A 308 -22.90 -15.64 -1.12
CA VAL A 308 -22.56 -16.10 -2.48
C VAL A 308 -23.01 -15.09 -3.52
N LEU A 309 -24.24 -14.57 -3.43
CA LEU A 309 -24.79 -13.60 -4.38
C LEU A 309 -24.00 -12.30 -4.38
N SER A 310 -23.63 -11.79 -3.20
CA SER A 310 -22.80 -10.58 -3.10
C SER A 310 -21.41 -10.81 -3.72
N THR A 311 -20.84 -12.00 -3.55
CA THR A 311 -19.56 -12.40 -4.14
C THR A 311 -19.68 -12.50 -5.66
N ALA A 312 -20.69 -13.20 -6.16
CA ALA A 312 -20.96 -13.37 -7.58
C ALA A 312 -21.06 -12.02 -8.29
N ARG A 313 -21.83 -11.10 -7.73
CA ARG A 313 -22.00 -9.74 -8.27
C ARG A 313 -20.73 -8.91 -8.18
N ALA A 314 -19.98 -8.99 -7.09
CA ALA A 314 -18.72 -8.25 -6.95
C ALA A 314 -17.70 -8.67 -7.99
N TYR A 315 -17.53 -9.98 -8.21
CA TYR A 315 -16.55 -10.53 -9.15
C TYR A 315 -17.05 -10.64 -10.60
N GLY A 316 -18.33 -10.34 -10.86
CA GLY A 316 -18.92 -10.46 -12.20
C GLY A 316 -19.02 -11.92 -12.69
N ILE A 317 -19.26 -12.85 -11.76
CA ILE A 317 -19.32 -14.30 -12.01
C ILE A 317 -20.71 -14.85 -11.71
N SER A 318 -20.97 -16.08 -12.15
CA SER A 318 -22.23 -16.80 -11.83
C SER A 318 -22.31 -17.19 -10.34
N GLU A 319 -23.54 -17.41 -9.86
CA GLU A 319 -23.78 -17.94 -8.53
C GLU A 319 -23.13 -19.32 -8.36
N GLU A 320 -23.15 -20.19 -9.37
CA GLU A 320 -22.48 -21.49 -9.29
C GLU A 320 -20.95 -21.36 -9.16
N GLN A 321 -20.33 -20.42 -9.88
CA GLN A 321 -18.89 -20.16 -9.75
C GLN A 321 -18.54 -19.61 -8.38
N ALA A 322 -19.31 -18.66 -7.86
CA ALA A 322 -19.12 -18.12 -6.52
C ALA A 322 -19.33 -19.20 -5.44
N THR A 323 -20.33 -20.06 -5.57
CA THR A 323 -20.56 -21.21 -4.67
C THR A 323 -19.35 -22.15 -4.65
N LYS A 324 -18.78 -22.50 -5.81
CA LYS A 324 -17.57 -23.32 -5.90
C LYS A 324 -16.39 -22.66 -5.20
N ASP A 325 -16.19 -21.36 -5.42
CA ASP A 325 -15.13 -20.60 -4.76
C ASP A 325 -15.29 -20.55 -3.23
N TRP A 326 -16.52 -20.46 -2.73
CA TRP A 326 -16.80 -20.53 -1.29
C TRP A 326 -16.53 -21.93 -0.72
N PHE A 327 -16.99 -23.00 -1.37
CA PHE A 327 -16.64 -24.35 -0.91
C PHE A 327 -15.15 -24.62 -0.96
N ALA A 328 -14.44 -24.13 -1.98
CA ALA A 328 -12.98 -24.21 -2.01
C ALA A 328 -12.34 -23.45 -0.83
N HIS A 329 -12.89 -22.32 -0.40
CA HIS A 329 -12.41 -21.61 0.80
C HIS A 329 -12.60 -22.41 2.08
N ILE A 330 -13.77 -23.04 2.21
CA ILE A 330 -14.25 -23.60 3.48
C ILE A 330 -13.74 -25.04 3.67
N LEU A 331 -13.74 -25.81 2.59
CA LEU A 331 -13.44 -27.24 2.58
C LEU A 331 -12.09 -27.57 1.91
N GLY A 332 -11.52 -26.62 1.16
CA GLY A 332 -10.30 -26.85 0.43
C GLY A 332 -9.09 -26.98 1.36
N GLU A 333 -8.23 -27.94 1.04
CA GLU A 333 -6.95 -28.09 1.74
C GLU A 333 -5.99 -26.96 1.35
N VAL A 334 -5.29 -26.45 2.36
CA VAL A 334 -4.27 -25.41 2.18
C VAL A 334 -3.24 -25.48 3.30
N ASP A 335 -1.98 -25.32 2.95
CA ASP A 335 -0.99 -24.89 3.93
C ASP A 335 -1.25 -23.42 4.24
N LYS A 336 -1.87 -23.15 5.39
CA LYS A 336 -2.27 -21.81 5.83
C LYS A 336 -1.09 -20.85 5.89
N GLU A 337 0.13 -21.38 6.04
CA GLU A 337 1.35 -20.59 6.17
C GLU A 337 2.08 -20.38 4.82
N SER A 338 1.55 -20.92 3.72
CA SER A 338 2.22 -20.89 2.42
C SER A 338 2.16 -19.54 1.68
N GLY A 339 1.45 -18.55 2.23
CA GLY A 339 1.39 -17.19 1.69
C GLY A 339 2.79 -16.57 1.57
N SER A 340 3.09 -15.99 0.40
CA SER A 340 4.42 -15.45 0.09
C SER A 340 4.63 -14.00 0.53
N LEU A 341 3.55 -13.24 0.72
CA LEU A 341 3.64 -11.82 1.08
C LEU A 341 3.66 -11.63 2.59
N TRP A 342 4.63 -10.83 3.03
CA TRP A 342 4.89 -10.49 4.42
C TRP A 342 5.21 -9.01 4.56
N PHE A 343 4.87 -8.44 5.71
CA PHE A 343 5.35 -7.11 6.10
C PHE A 343 6.67 -7.13 6.81
#